data_AF-M1BWN7-F1
#
_entry.id   AF-M1BWN7-F1
#
_cell.length_a   1.000
_cell.length_b   1.000
_cell.length_c   1.000
_cell.angle_alpha   90.00
_cell.angle_beta   90.00
_cell.angle_gamma   90.00
#
_symmetry.space_group_name_H-M   'P 1'
#
loop_
_entity.id
_entity.type
_entity.pdbx_description
1 polymer ?
#
loop_
_entity_poly.entity_id
_entity_poly.type
_entity_poly.pdbx_seq_one_letter_code
_entity_poly.pdbx_strand_id
1 'polypeptide(L)'
;MNLVIIVRLEITFSGITNDSKDPSIDTFRSTTLPILKQFGVPAEGLELKIESRGVAPKGGGEVVLSVPMVPNSLKAIKWVDEGLVKRIRGVSFSTRVSVQFENTMIHAARGILNPFLSDVHIFTDHKAGAQAGMSPGYGISLVAETTSGCVISVDTAVSYSRGEDDADLEDDRKDLIPAEEVGEQIASALLGEIKQGGVVDSTHQGLLFLLCALCPKDVSEVRVGKLSPYGIEALRHIRDFLGVKFVLKPDASTGTVNLMCLGSGFQNLSRKVS
;
A
#
# COMPACT_ATOMS: atom_id res chain seq x y z
N MET A 1 -2.01 29.45 27.90
CA MET A 1 -2.15 28.12 27.26
C MET A 1 -2.87 28.34 25.94
N ASN A 2 -2.13 28.40 24.83
CA ASN A 2 -2.74 28.56 23.51
C ASN A 2 -3.28 27.20 23.07
N LEU A 3 -4.61 27.08 23.00
CA LEU A 3 -5.31 25.91 22.50
C LEU A 3 -5.10 25.84 20.98
N VAL A 4 -4.11 25.07 20.53
CA VAL A 4 -3.97 24.75 19.11
C VAL A 4 -5.14 23.85 18.74
N ILE A 5 -6.05 24.33 17.89
CA ILE A 5 -7.14 23.51 17.34
C ILE A 5 -6.51 22.52 16.36
N ILE A 6 -6.21 21.32 16.84
CA ILE A 6 -5.79 20.19 16.01
C ILE A 6 -7.06 19.62 15.39
N VAL A 7 -7.40 20.06 14.17
CA VAL A 7 -8.45 19.41 13.39
C VAL A 7 -7.87 18.13 12.81
N ARG A 8 -8.24 16.99 13.39
CA ARG A 8 -7.96 15.67 12.80
C ARG A 8 -8.83 15.49 11.55
N LEU A 9 -8.25 14.92 10.49
CA LEU A 9 -9.03 14.49 9.34
C LEU A 9 -9.64 13.15 9.68
N GLU A 10 -10.96 13.06 9.67
CA GLU A 10 -11.69 11.81 9.86
C GLU A 10 -12.69 11.70 8.71
N ILE A 11 -12.51 10.70 7.85
CA ILE A 11 -13.33 10.50 6.64
C ILE A 11 -13.82 9.07 6.61
N THR A 12 -15.12 8.91 6.45
CA THR A 12 -15.75 7.63 6.13
C THR A 12 -15.87 7.50 4.61
N PHE A 13 -15.18 6.53 4.04
CA PHE A 13 -15.31 6.13 2.64
C PHE A 13 -16.26 4.95 2.54
N SER A 14 -17.16 5.00 1.56
CA SER A 14 -18.07 3.91 1.22
C SER A 14 -17.92 3.55 -0.27
N GLY A 15 -17.93 2.25 -0.59
CA GLY A 15 -17.76 1.80 -1.97
C GLY A 15 -17.02 0.47 -2.11
N ILE A 16 -16.18 0.37 -3.14
CA ILE A 16 -15.29 -0.77 -3.36
C ILE A 16 -14.04 -0.59 -2.48
N THR A 17 -13.71 -1.61 -1.70
CA THR A 17 -12.54 -1.65 -0.82
C THR A 17 -11.36 -2.41 -1.42
N ASN A 18 -11.64 -3.30 -2.38
CA ASN A 18 -10.67 -4.18 -3.01
C ASN A 18 -11.10 -4.48 -4.44
N ASP A 19 -10.18 -4.31 -5.38
CA ASP A 19 -10.32 -4.74 -6.78
C ASP A 19 -8.97 -5.28 -7.31
N SER A 20 -8.89 -5.52 -8.62
CA SER A 20 -7.72 -6.09 -9.29
C SER A 20 -6.69 -5.07 -9.77
N LYS A 21 -6.93 -3.76 -9.56
CA LYS A 21 -6.17 -2.65 -10.16
C LYS A 21 -5.53 -1.76 -9.12
N ASP A 22 -6.28 -1.39 -8.08
CA ASP A 22 -5.88 -0.43 -7.07
C ASP A 22 -5.33 -1.12 -5.80
N PRO A 23 -4.43 -0.45 -5.06
CA PRO A 23 -3.91 -0.98 -3.80
C PRO A 23 -5.06 -1.24 -2.82
N SER A 24 -5.04 -2.42 -2.20
CA SER A 24 -6.03 -2.81 -1.21
C SER A 24 -5.98 -1.94 0.05
N ILE A 25 -7.10 -1.88 0.77
CA ILE A 25 -7.18 -1.26 2.11
C ILE A 25 -6.22 -1.91 3.12
N ASP A 26 -5.88 -3.18 2.95
CA ASP A 26 -4.90 -3.88 3.78
C ASP A 26 -3.48 -3.40 3.49
N THR A 27 -3.12 -3.26 2.21
CA THR A 27 -1.84 -2.68 1.77
C THR A 27 -1.72 -1.21 2.19
N PHE A 28 -2.80 -0.42 2.07
CA PHE A 28 -2.81 0.96 2.56
C PHE A 28 -2.51 1.01 4.08
N ARG A 29 -3.21 0.18 4.87
CA ARG A 29 -3.03 0.11 6.32
C ARG A 29 -1.62 -0.33 6.73
N SER A 30 -1.08 -1.35 6.06
CA SER A 30 0.17 -2.03 6.43
C SER A 30 1.43 -1.45 5.79
N THR A 31 1.31 -0.69 4.69
CA THR A 31 2.44 -0.11 3.95
C THR A 31 2.35 1.40 3.86
N THR A 32 1.22 1.95 3.38
CA THR A 32 1.07 3.40 3.21
C THR A 32 1.17 4.14 4.55
N LEU A 33 0.47 3.69 5.59
CA LEU A 33 0.51 4.35 6.90
C LEU A 33 1.93 4.34 7.53
N PRO A 34 2.70 3.23 7.53
CA PRO A 34 4.10 3.26 7.95
C PRO A 34 4.98 4.22 7.15
N ILE A 35 4.80 4.33 5.83
CA ILE A 35 5.53 5.31 5.02
C ILE A 35 5.22 6.74 5.52
N LEU A 36 3.95 7.09 5.75
CA LEU A 36 3.59 8.40 6.30
C LEU A 36 4.27 8.68 7.66
N LYS A 37 4.37 7.67 8.53
CA LYS A 37 5.08 7.79 9.82
C LYS A 37 6.57 8.11 9.64
N GLN A 38 7.24 7.55 8.64
CA GLN A 38 8.65 7.86 8.34
C GLN A 38 8.85 9.34 8.00
N PHE A 39 7.88 9.95 7.34
CA PHE A 39 7.88 11.38 7.01
C PHE A 39 7.37 12.28 8.16
N GLY A 40 7.23 11.73 9.37
CA GLY A 40 6.92 12.51 10.58
C GLY A 40 5.42 12.72 10.83
N VAL A 41 4.53 12.01 10.14
CA VAL A 41 3.11 12.00 10.51
C VAL A 41 2.96 11.28 11.87
N PRO A 42 2.32 11.90 12.89
CA PRO A 42 2.15 11.29 14.19
C PRO A 42 1.47 9.92 14.11
N ALA A 43 1.94 8.94 14.87
CA ALA A 43 1.32 7.63 14.93
C ALA A 43 -0.01 7.65 15.70
N GLU A 44 -0.13 8.55 16.68
CA GLU A 44 -1.36 8.76 17.43
C GLU A 44 -2.42 9.41 16.52
N GLY A 45 -3.57 8.74 16.37
CA GLY A 45 -4.65 9.19 15.50
C GLY A 45 -4.47 8.92 14.01
N LEU A 46 -3.39 8.24 13.60
CA LEU A 46 -3.21 7.75 12.22
C LEU A 46 -3.64 6.29 12.11
N GLU A 47 -4.85 6.07 11.63
CA GLU A 47 -5.47 4.75 11.55
C GLU A 47 -6.42 4.62 10.36
N LEU A 48 -6.53 3.39 9.85
CA LEU A 48 -7.54 3.00 8.87
C LEU A 48 -8.33 1.84 9.47
N LYS A 49 -9.59 2.10 9.83
CA LYS A 49 -10.52 1.11 10.37
C LYS A 49 -11.39 0.56 9.25
N ILE A 50 -11.50 -0.77 9.20
CA ILE A 50 -12.32 -1.48 8.21
C ILE A 50 -13.61 -1.91 8.90
N GLU A 51 -14.71 -1.20 8.67
CA GLU A 51 -16.02 -1.51 9.27
C GLU A 51 -16.72 -2.63 8.49
N SER A 52 -16.64 -2.57 7.16
CA SER A 52 -17.13 -3.60 6.26
C SER A 52 -16.30 -3.66 4.98
N ARG A 53 -16.27 -4.82 4.33
CA ARG A 53 -15.57 -5.02 3.05
C ARG A 53 -16.57 -5.04 1.90
N GLY A 54 -16.18 -4.50 0.75
CA GLY A 54 -16.99 -4.54 -0.46
C GLY A 54 -16.09 -4.69 -1.67
N VAL A 55 -16.12 -5.84 -2.33
CA VAL A 55 -15.36 -6.05 -3.57
C VAL A 55 -16.13 -5.53 -4.78
N ALA A 56 -15.43 -5.29 -5.89
CA ALA A 56 -16.07 -5.03 -7.18
C ALA A 56 -17.07 -6.16 -7.56
N PRO A 57 -18.07 -5.91 -8.42
CA PRO A 57 -18.44 -4.61 -8.99
C PRO A 57 -19.34 -3.76 -8.08
N LYS A 58 -20.16 -4.38 -7.22
CA LYS A 58 -21.21 -3.66 -6.45
C LYS A 58 -20.69 -2.99 -5.17
N GLY A 59 -19.49 -3.31 -4.71
CA GLY A 59 -18.88 -2.69 -3.53
C GLY A 59 -19.71 -2.92 -2.26
N GLY A 60 -20.03 -1.82 -1.56
CA GLY A 60 -20.80 -1.82 -0.32
C GLY A 60 -19.94 -2.03 0.93
N GLY A 61 -18.64 -1.76 0.84
CA GLY A 61 -17.75 -1.70 2.00
C GLY A 61 -17.68 -0.29 2.57
N GLU A 62 -17.18 -0.19 3.80
CA GLU A 62 -17.04 1.06 4.54
C GLU A 62 -15.73 1.02 5.33
N VAL A 63 -14.92 2.09 5.16
CA VAL A 63 -13.67 2.28 5.90
C VAL A 63 -13.61 3.69 6.47
N VAL A 64 -13.07 3.81 7.68
CA VAL A 64 -12.88 5.08 8.37
C VAL A 64 -11.39 5.38 8.42
N LEU A 65 -10.97 6.43 7.73
CA LEU A 65 -9.59 6.92 7.74
C LEU A 65 -9.48 8.10 8.70
N SER A 66 -8.60 7.96 9.68
CA SER A 66 -8.20 9.04 10.58
C SER A 66 -6.75 9.42 10.28
N VAL A 67 -6.51 10.70 10.01
CA VAL A 67 -5.17 11.26 9.82
C VAL A 67 -4.98 12.46 10.76
N PRO A 68 -3.97 12.44 11.64
CA PRO A 68 -3.71 13.55 12.54
C PRO A 68 -3.12 14.73 11.77
N MET A 69 -3.31 15.93 12.29
CA MET A 69 -2.71 17.13 11.71
C MET A 69 -1.18 17.04 11.78
N VAL A 70 -0.51 17.28 10.65
CA VAL A 70 0.94 17.50 10.63
C VAL A 70 1.24 18.90 11.15
N PRO A 71 1.98 19.08 12.26
CA PRO A 71 2.05 20.38 12.95
C PRO A 71 2.69 21.52 12.15
N ASN A 72 3.70 21.22 11.33
CA ASN A 72 4.48 22.22 10.57
C ASN A 72 4.69 21.76 9.13
N SER A 73 5.48 20.70 8.97
CA SER A 73 5.91 20.16 7.69
C SER A 73 6.21 18.67 7.86
N LEU A 74 6.35 17.97 6.73
CA LEU A 74 6.96 16.65 6.72
C LEU A 74 8.44 16.73 7.12
N LYS A 75 9.03 15.57 7.38
CA LYS A 75 10.45 15.41 7.70
C LYS A 75 11.19 14.87 6.48
N ALA A 76 12.26 15.56 6.07
CA ALA A 76 13.19 15.02 5.07
C ALA A 76 13.89 13.78 5.63
N ILE A 77 14.04 12.75 4.79
CA ILE A 77 14.57 11.45 5.22
C ILE A 77 15.77 11.03 4.38
N LYS A 78 16.68 10.31 5.02
CA LYS A 78 17.67 9.47 4.35
C LYS A 78 17.27 8.02 4.55
N TRP A 79 16.67 7.42 3.52
CA TRP A 79 16.13 6.07 3.55
C TRP A 79 16.70 5.25 2.39
N VAL A 80 17.92 4.75 2.60
CA VAL A 80 18.71 4.03 1.59
C VAL A 80 19.05 2.60 2.01
N ASP A 81 18.88 2.28 3.29
CA ASP A 81 19.16 0.94 3.82
C ASP A 81 17.90 0.08 3.74
N GLU A 82 17.96 -0.94 2.89
CA GLU A 82 16.87 -1.90 2.67
C GLU A 82 16.79 -2.93 3.81
N GLY A 83 17.91 -3.20 4.47
CA GLY A 83 18.01 -4.25 5.49
C GLY A 83 17.75 -5.66 4.93
N LEU A 84 17.53 -6.61 5.84
CA LEU A 84 17.13 -7.98 5.50
C LEU A 84 15.66 -8.19 5.85
N VAL A 85 14.94 -9.00 5.06
CA VAL A 85 13.56 -9.40 5.39
C VAL A 85 13.60 -10.23 6.68
N LYS A 86 12.96 -9.72 7.74
CA LYS A 86 12.94 -10.38 9.06
C LYS A 86 11.70 -11.24 9.26
N ARG A 87 10.58 -10.85 8.65
CA ARG A 87 9.28 -11.52 8.78
C ARG A 87 8.33 -11.12 7.65
N ILE A 88 7.36 -11.97 7.38
CA ILE A 88 6.26 -11.69 6.45
C ILE A 88 4.95 -11.69 7.24
N ARG A 89 4.14 -10.67 7.02
CA ARG A 89 2.76 -10.57 7.54
C ARG A 89 1.81 -10.52 6.36
N GLY A 90 0.54 -10.78 6.61
CA GLY A 90 -0.48 -10.63 5.58
C GLY A 90 -1.88 -10.71 6.13
N VAL A 91 -2.83 -10.35 5.29
CA VAL A 91 -4.26 -10.51 5.55
C VAL A 91 -4.88 -11.14 4.31
N SER A 92 -5.48 -12.31 4.47
CA SER A 92 -6.41 -12.86 3.51
C SER A 92 -7.82 -12.50 3.94
N PHE A 93 -8.68 -12.17 2.99
CA PHE A 93 -10.08 -11.84 3.26
C PHE A 93 -10.98 -12.62 2.32
N SER A 94 -12.22 -12.83 2.77
CA SER A 94 -13.29 -13.30 1.89
C SER A 94 -14.63 -12.66 2.24
N THR A 95 -15.44 -12.42 1.21
CA THR A 95 -16.74 -11.75 1.28
C THR A 95 -17.73 -12.55 0.45
N ARG A 96 -18.85 -12.96 1.05
CA ARG A 96 -19.94 -13.73 0.38
C ARG A 96 -19.48 -14.99 -0.37
N VAL A 97 -18.34 -15.55 0.02
CA VAL A 97 -17.79 -16.83 -0.46
C VAL A 97 -17.33 -17.64 0.76
N SER A 98 -16.96 -18.91 0.54
CA SER A 98 -16.49 -19.77 1.64
C SER A 98 -15.14 -19.32 2.21
N VAL A 99 -14.97 -19.46 3.53
CA VAL A 99 -13.67 -19.27 4.23
C VAL A 99 -12.56 -20.16 3.63
N GLN A 100 -12.94 -21.25 2.95
CA GLN A 100 -11.98 -22.17 2.34
C GLN A 100 -11.07 -21.47 1.31
N PHE A 101 -11.55 -20.43 0.62
CA PHE A 101 -10.72 -19.66 -0.30
C PHE A 101 -9.53 -19.00 0.41
N GLU A 102 -9.73 -18.44 1.61
CA GLU A 102 -8.65 -17.86 2.42
C GLU A 102 -7.66 -18.94 2.86
N ASN A 103 -8.16 -20.06 3.40
CA ASN A 103 -7.31 -21.14 3.88
C ASN A 103 -6.43 -21.73 2.76
N THR A 104 -7.01 -21.92 1.57
CA THR A 104 -6.29 -22.42 0.40
C THR A 104 -5.21 -21.43 -0.06
N MET A 105 -5.53 -20.13 -0.16
CA MET A 105 -4.54 -19.10 -0.51
C MET A 105 -3.39 -19.04 0.50
N ILE A 106 -3.72 -19.06 1.81
CA ILE A 106 -2.72 -19.03 2.88
C ILE A 106 -1.80 -20.24 2.81
N HIS A 107 -2.36 -21.44 2.60
CA HIS A 107 -1.57 -22.66 2.49
C HIS A 107 -0.61 -22.60 1.29
N ALA A 108 -1.11 -22.20 0.12
CA ALA A 108 -0.32 -22.06 -1.10
C ALA A 108 0.80 -21.02 -0.96
N ALA A 109 0.47 -19.81 -0.46
CA ALA A 109 1.45 -18.76 -0.25
C ALA A 109 2.55 -19.19 0.74
N ARG A 110 2.18 -19.85 1.85
CA ARG A 110 3.15 -20.38 2.81
C ARG A 110 4.01 -21.50 2.24
N GLY A 111 3.48 -22.31 1.32
CA GLY A 111 4.24 -23.33 0.60
C GLY A 111 5.45 -22.75 -0.14
N ILE A 112 5.30 -21.55 -0.72
CA ILE A 112 6.37 -20.84 -1.43
C ILE A 112 7.28 -20.06 -0.46
N LEU A 113 6.73 -19.44 0.59
CA LEU A 113 7.48 -18.53 1.46
C LEU A 113 8.26 -19.22 2.58
N ASN A 114 7.71 -20.30 3.18
CA ASN A 114 8.33 -21.00 4.31
C ASN A 114 9.74 -21.55 4.02
N PRO A 115 10.09 -22.00 2.80
CA PRO A 115 11.46 -22.38 2.46
C PRO A 115 12.49 -21.26 2.63
N PHE A 116 12.08 -19.99 2.55
CA PHE A 116 12.97 -18.84 2.68
C PHE A 116 12.96 -18.23 4.09
N LEU A 117 11.81 -18.27 4.77
CA LEU A 117 11.62 -17.62 6.07
C LEU A 117 10.56 -18.35 6.90
N SER A 118 10.85 -18.61 8.17
CA SER A 118 9.92 -19.31 9.06
C SER A 118 8.87 -18.38 9.70
N ASP A 119 9.17 -17.10 9.90
CA ASP A 119 8.25 -16.11 10.49
C ASP A 119 7.31 -15.52 9.42
N VAL A 120 6.39 -16.36 8.94
CA VAL A 120 5.32 -15.99 7.99
C VAL A 120 3.97 -16.16 8.67
N HIS A 121 3.24 -15.06 8.86
CA HIS A 121 1.93 -15.06 9.51
C HIS A 121 0.89 -14.28 8.70
N ILE A 122 -0.14 -14.98 8.24
CA ILE A 122 -1.22 -14.40 7.41
C ILE A 122 -2.53 -14.56 8.19
N PHE A 123 -3.16 -13.45 8.52
CA PHE A 123 -4.44 -13.41 9.24
C PHE A 123 -5.61 -13.63 8.26
N THR A 124 -6.71 -14.21 8.76
CA THR A 124 -7.97 -14.30 8.02
C THR A 124 -8.91 -13.17 8.42
N ASP A 125 -9.71 -12.68 7.48
CA ASP A 125 -10.73 -11.65 7.68
C ASP A 125 -11.98 -11.97 6.86
N HIS A 126 -12.57 -13.12 7.16
CA HIS A 126 -13.85 -13.53 6.61
C HIS A 126 -14.97 -12.59 7.06
N LYS A 127 -15.72 -12.04 6.10
CA LYS A 127 -16.93 -11.26 6.36
C LYS A 127 -18.16 -11.97 5.81
N ALA A 128 -19.23 -11.95 6.61
CA ALA A 128 -20.55 -12.48 6.26
C ALA A 128 -21.66 -11.45 6.53
N GLY A 129 -22.85 -11.68 5.97
CA GLY A 129 -24.01 -10.81 6.17
C GLY A 129 -23.78 -9.39 5.66
N ALA A 130 -24.19 -8.39 6.46
CA ALA A 130 -24.08 -6.98 6.09
C ALA A 130 -22.63 -6.48 5.98
N GLN A 131 -21.67 -7.08 6.69
CA GLN A 131 -20.26 -6.67 6.66
C GLN A 131 -19.49 -7.15 5.43
N ALA A 132 -20.11 -8.00 4.60
CA ALA A 132 -19.52 -8.59 3.40
C ALA A 132 -19.84 -7.84 2.11
N GLY A 133 -20.38 -6.63 2.21
CA GLY A 133 -20.72 -5.80 1.06
C GLY A 133 -21.78 -6.45 0.18
N MET A 134 -21.73 -6.18 -1.13
CA MET A 134 -22.77 -6.58 -2.09
C MET A 134 -22.29 -7.59 -3.14
N SER A 135 -20.99 -7.84 -3.22
CA SER A 135 -20.38 -8.74 -4.20
C SER A 135 -19.61 -9.89 -3.54
N PRO A 136 -19.59 -11.09 -4.16
CA PRO A 136 -18.70 -12.17 -3.76
C PRO A 136 -17.28 -11.98 -4.27
N GLY A 137 -16.31 -12.20 -3.38
CA GLY A 137 -14.89 -12.18 -3.72
C GLY A 137 -13.98 -12.44 -2.54
N TYR A 138 -12.71 -12.62 -2.83
CA TYR A 138 -11.65 -12.89 -1.87
C TYR A 138 -10.34 -12.28 -2.34
N GLY A 139 -9.38 -12.21 -1.44
CA GLY A 139 -8.06 -11.73 -1.79
C GLY A 139 -7.07 -11.94 -0.68
N ILE A 140 -5.85 -11.50 -0.94
CA ILE A 140 -4.74 -11.63 -0.03
C ILE A 140 -3.76 -10.49 -0.26
N SER A 141 -3.37 -9.85 0.84
CA SER A 141 -2.30 -8.85 0.90
C SER A 141 -1.16 -9.43 1.73
N LEU A 142 0.06 -9.34 1.21
CA LEU A 142 1.28 -9.75 1.89
C LEU A 142 2.21 -8.56 2.05
N VAL A 143 2.89 -8.47 3.18
CA VAL A 143 3.90 -7.46 3.48
C VAL A 143 5.15 -8.11 4.05
N ALA A 144 6.29 -7.84 3.42
CA ALA A 144 7.60 -8.18 3.95
C ALA A 144 8.11 -6.99 4.79
N GLU A 145 8.44 -7.25 6.05
CA GLU A 145 9.08 -6.26 6.91
C GLU A 145 10.57 -6.52 7.01
N THR A 146 11.38 -5.47 6.91
CA THR A 146 12.83 -5.58 7.00
C THR A 146 13.38 -5.16 8.36
N THR A 147 14.65 -5.48 8.61
CA THR A 147 15.38 -5.05 9.81
C THR A 147 15.59 -3.54 9.88
N SER A 148 15.62 -2.84 8.74
CA SER A 148 15.74 -1.38 8.66
C SER A 148 14.38 -0.66 8.72
N GLY A 149 13.27 -1.40 8.82
CA GLY A 149 11.93 -0.84 8.91
C GLY A 149 11.28 -0.54 7.56
N CYS A 150 11.80 -1.12 6.47
CA CYS A 150 11.13 -1.10 5.17
C CYS A 150 9.93 -2.06 5.18
N VAL A 151 8.91 -1.69 4.41
CA VAL A 151 7.68 -2.46 4.21
C VAL A 151 7.46 -2.59 2.70
N ILE A 152 7.52 -3.82 2.20
CA ILE A 152 7.36 -4.14 0.78
C ILE A 152 6.09 -4.96 0.66
N SER A 153 5.13 -4.48 -0.12
CA SER A 153 3.80 -5.10 -0.20
C SER A 153 3.40 -5.50 -1.60
N VAL A 154 2.55 -6.53 -1.64
CA VAL A 154 1.79 -6.95 -2.81
C VAL A 154 0.39 -7.33 -2.35
N ASP A 155 -0.60 -7.12 -3.20
CA ASP A 155 -1.94 -7.64 -2.98
C ASP A 155 -2.58 -8.11 -4.28
N THR A 156 -3.71 -8.81 -4.11
CA THR A 156 -4.60 -9.19 -5.19
C THR A 156 -6.00 -9.38 -4.64
N ALA A 157 -7.00 -9.08 -5.46
CA ALA A 157 -8.38 -9.41 -5.20
C ALA A 157 -9.02 -10.06 -6.42
N VAL A 158 -9.80 -11.11 -6.15
CA VAL A 158 -10.64 -11.81 -7.12
C VAL A 158 -12.09 -11.51 -6.75
N SER A 159 -12.84 -11.03 -7.73
CA SER A 159 -14.27 -10.81 -7.59
C SER A 159 -15.02 -11.61 -8.64
N TYR A 160 -16.25 -12.01 -8.31
CA TYR A 160 -17.12 -12.76 -9.22
C TYR A 160 -18.30 -11.90 -9.64
N SER A 161 -18.40 -11.61 -10.94
CA SER A 161 -19.62 -11.05 -11.52
C SER A 161 -20.70 -12.12 -11.53
N ARG A 162 -21.83 -11.88 -10.84
CA ARG A 162 -23.02 -12.72 -10.92
C ARG A 162 -24.13 -11.92 -11.62
N GLY A 163 -24.31 -12.12 -12.93
CA GLY A 163 -25.48 -11.62 -13.68
C GLY A 163 -25.20 -11.28 -15.14
N GLU A 164 -26.25 -11.28 -15.96
CA GLU A 164 -26.26 -10.86 -17.37
C GLU A 164 -26.21 -9.32 -17.54
N ASP A 165 -26.40 -8.55 -16.46
CA ASP A 165 -26.45 -7.07 -16.47
C ASP A 165 -25.07 -6.37 -16.42
N ASP A 166 -23.97 -7.13 -16.29
CA ASP A 166 -22.59 -6.59 -16.22
C ASP A 166 -21.84 -6.80 -17.57
N ALA A 167 -22.54 -6.65 -18.69
CA ALA A 167 -21.99 -6.89 -20.04
C ALA A 167 -21.01 -5.81 -20.53
N ASP A 168 -20.89 -4.67 -19.85
CA ASP A 168 -20.05 -3.53 -20.27
C ASP A 168 -18.60 -3.58 -19.77
N LEU A 169 -18.20 -4.64 -19.06
CA LEU A 169 -16.81 -4.91 -18.68
C LEU A 169 -16.29 -6.13 -19.46
N GLU A 170 -16.11 -5.96 -20.78
CA GLU A 170 -15.66 -7.01 -21.71
C GLU A 170 -14.29 -7.65 -21.35
N ASP A 171 -13.54 -7.11 -20.38
CA ASP A 171 -12.18 -7.54 -20.01
C ASP A 171 -12.09 -8.44 -18.75
N ASP A 172 -13.18 -8.59 -17.98
CA ASP A 172 -13.17 -9.30 -16.67
C ASP A 172 -13.82 -10.70 -16.70
N ARG A 173 -13.97 -11.32 -17.88
CA ARG A 173 -14.13 -12.78 -17.98
C ARG A 173 -12.77 -13.47 -17.83
N LYS A 174 -12.05 -13.20 -16.74
CA LYS A 174 -10.93 -14.05 -16.35
C LYS A 174 -11.52 -15.39 -15.94
N ASP A 175 -11.08 -16.46 -16.62
CA ASP A 175 -11.25 -17.82 -16.13
C ASP A 175 -10.97 -17.84 -14.63
N LEU A 176 -11.87 -18.46 -13.86
CA LEU A 176 -11.82 -18.42 -12.40
C LEU A 176 -10.51 -19.05 -11.92
N ILE A 177 -9.51 -18.19 -11.65
CA ILE A 177 -8.19 -18.62 -11.20
C ILE A 177 -8.37 -19.33 -9.86
N PRO A 178 -7.92 -20.59 -9.73
CA PRO A 178 -8.00 -21.32 -8.47
C PRO A 178 -7.35 -20.53 -7.34
N ALA A 179 -7.95 -20.54 -6.15
CA ALA A 179 -7.37 -19.83 -4.99
C ALA A 179 -5.95 -20.32 -4.62
N GLU A 180 -5.61 -21.56 -4.93
CA GLU A 180 -4.24 -22.07 -4.77
C GLU A 180 -3.28 -21.31 -5.66
N GLU A 181 -3.58 -21.20 -6.95
CA GLU A 181 -2.78 -20.43 -7.92
C GLU A 181 -2.71 -18.94 -7.53
N VAL A 182 -3.80 -18.34 -7.04
CA VAL A 182 -3.78 -16.96 -6.52
C VAL A 182 -2.77 -16.82 -5.36
N GLY A 183 -2.76 -17.79 -4.43
CA GLY A 183 -1.80 -17.83 -3.32
C GLY A 183 -0.35 -18.01 -3.77
N GLU A 184 -0.11 -18.82 -4.80
CA GLU A 184 1.22 -19.00 -5.38
C GLU A 184 1.72 -17.76 -6.11
N GLN A 185 0.84 -17.14 -6.92
CA GLN A 185 1.14 -15.95 -7.70
C GLN A 185 1.48 -14.78 -6.77
N ILE A 186 0.71 -14.56 -5.69
CA ILE A 186 0.99 -13.44 -4.78
C ILE A 186 2.29 -13.63 -4.00
N ALA A 187 2.61 -14.86 -3.59
CA ALA A 187 3.88 -15.15 -2.92
C ALA A 187 5.06 -14.93 -3.87
N SER A 188 4.93 -15.36 -5.12
CA SER A 188 5.93 -15.13 -6.17
C SER A 188 6.08 -13.64 -6.48
N ALA A 189 4.98 -12.89 -6.52
CA ALA A 189 4.98 -11.44 -6.71
C ALA A 189 5.73 -10.73 -5.56
N LEU A 190 5.50 -11.13 -4.31
CA LEU A 190 6.22 -10.58 -3.16
C LEU A 190 7.73 -10.82 -3.28
N LEU A 191 8.14 -12.05 -3.64
CA LEU A 191 9.55 -12.36 -3.87
C LEU A 191 10.13 -11.55 -5.04
N GLY A 192 9.33 -11.27 -6.06
CA GLY A 192 9.68 -10.39 -7.17
C GLY A 192 9.95 -8.96 -6.72
N GLU A 193 9.09 -8.38 -5.88
CA GLU A 193 9.29 -7.04 -5.30
C GLU A 193 10.51 -7.02 -4.37
N ILE A 194 10.68 -8.02 -3.50
CA ILE A 194 11.88 -8.14 -2.64
C ILE A 194 13.16 -8.19 -3.50
N LYS A 195 13.14 -8.93 -4.60
CA LYS A 195 14.29 -9.06 -5.51
C LYS A 195 14.62 -7.74 -6.23
N GLN A 196 13.63 -6.91 -6.52
CA GLN A 196 13.86 -5.59 -7.11
C GLN A 196 14.60 -4.64 -6.16
N GLY A 197 14.49 -4.88 -4.85
CA GLY A 197 15.08 -4.05 -3.82
C GLY A 197 14.42 -2.68 -3.69
N GLY A 198 15.08 -1.81 -2.92
CA GLY A 198 14.58 -0.51 -2.52
C GLY A 198 13.81 -0.53 -1.21
N VAL A 199 13.56 0.67 -0.68
CA VAL A 199 12.91 0.84 0.63
C VAL A 199 11.37 0.79 0.58
N VAL A 200 10.80 0.79 -0.63
CA VAL A 200 9.37 0.66 -0.92
C VAL A 200 9.14 -0.20 -2.15
N ASP A 201 7.97 -0.84 -2.24
CA ASP A 201 7.52 -1.54 -3.45
C ASP A 201 7.23 -0.60 -4.63
N SER A 202 7.11 -1.19 -5.82
CA SER A 202 6.91 -0.49 -7.09
C SER A 202 5.64 0.37 -7.14
N THR A 203 4.58 -0.02 -6.43
CA THR A 203 3.30 0.68 -6.32
C THR A 203 3.42 1.95 -5.47
N HIS A 204 4.23 1.93 -4.40
CA HIS A 204 4.40 3.07 -3.50
C HIS A 204 5.48 4.08 -3.93
N GLN A 205 6.21 3.85 -5.03
CA GLN A 205 7.24 4.77 -5.52
C GLN A 205 6.71 6.20 -5.72
N GLY A 206 5.54 6.35 -6.36
CA GLY A 206 4.96 7.67 -6.63
C GLY A 206 4.65 8.45 -5.35
N LEU A 207 4.09 7.78 -4.34
CA LEU A 207 3.84 8.38 -3.02
C LEU A 207 5.15 8.78 -2.34
N LEU A 208 6.16 7.91 -2.36
CA LEU A 208 7.47 8.20 -1.77
C LEU A 208 8.09 9.47 -2.36
N PHE A 209 8.07 9.60 -3.70
CA PHE A 209 8.62 10.78 -4.39
C PHE A 209 7.84 12.04 -4.05
N LEU A 210 6.51 11.96 -4.00
CA LEU A 210 5.67 13.09 -3.62
C LEU A 210 5.97 13.56 -2.20
N LEU A 211 6.09 12.64 -1.23
CA LEU A 211 6.41 12.97 0.15
C LEU A 211 7.79 13.62 0.27
N CYS A 212 8.81 13.11 -0.44
CA CYS A 212 10.15 13.73 -0.49
C CYS A 212 10.10 15.16 -1.05
N ALA A 213 9.29 15.39 -2.10
CA ALA A 213 9.16 16.70 -2.72
C ALA A 213 8.39 17.71 -1.85
N LEU A 214 7.47 17.24 -1.00
CA LEU A 214 6.69 18.08 -0.07
C LEU A 214 7.44 18.39 1.25
N CYS A 215 8.64 17.84 1.44
CA CYS A 215 9.48 18.18 2.59
C CYS A 215 9.91 19.66 2.58
N PRO A 216 10.42 20.17 3.73
CA PRO A 216 11.15 21.43 3.81
C PRO A 216 12.28 21.55 2.78
N LYS A 217 12.90 22.73 2.67
CA LYS A 217 14.10 22.95 1.84
C LYS A 217 15.33 22.25 2.44
N ASP A 218 15.25 20.94 2.52
CA ASP A 218 16.25 20.00 3.03
C ASP A 218 16.32 18.79 2.08
N VAL A 219 17.42 18.06 2.13
CA VAL A 219 17.70 16.96 1.20
C VAL A 219 17.02 15.69 1.67
N SER A 220 16.19 15.11 0.82
CA SER A 220 15.73 13.72 0.97
C SER A 220 16.53 12.82 0.04
N GLU A 221 17.04 11.70 0.57
CA GLU A 221 17.81 10.70 -0.15
C GLU A 221 17.13 9.34 0.04
N VAL A 222 16.65 8.72 -1.05
CA VAL A 222 15.94 7.43 -1.01
C VAL A 222 16.50 6.45 -2.02
N ARG A 223 16.44 5.15 -1.71
CA ARG A 223 16.76 4.08 -2.65
C ARG A 223 15.50 3.31 -3.02
N VAL A 224 15.23 3.15 -4.31
CA VAL A 224 14.12 2.34 -4.82
C VAL A 224 14.64 1.29 -5.78
N GLY A 225 13.86 0.24 -6.03
CA GLY A 225 14.14 -0.71 -7.11
C GLY A 225 14.05 -0.06 -8.50
N LYS A 226 13.82 -0.87 -9.53
CA LYS A 226 13.60 -0.34 -10.88
C LYS A 226 12.42 0.64 -10.88
N LEU A 227 12.57 1.79 -11.53
CA LEU A 227 11.49 2.77 -11.62
C LEU A 227 10.30 2.20 -12.39
N SER A 228 9.13 2.23 -11.76
CA SER A 228 7.87 1.85 -12.39
C SER A 228 7.42 2.94 -13.37
N PRO A 229 6.65 2.61 -14.43
CA PRO A 229 6.09 3.62 -15.34
C PRO A 229 5.32 4.70 -14.58
N TYR A 230 4.52 4.31 -13.58
CA TYR A 230 3.79 5.24 -12.72
C TYR A 230 4.72 6.13 -11.89
N GLY A 231 5.79 5.57 -11.33
CA GLY A 231 6.82 6.33 -10.62
C GLY A 231 7.51 7.37 -11.50
N ILE A 232 7.78 7.04 -12.78
CA ILE A 232 8.37 7.97 -13.75
C ILE A 232 7.42 9.14 -14.05
N GLU A 233 6.13 8.86 -14.29
CA GLU A 233 5.15 9.94 -14.51
C GLU A 233 4.97 10.80 -13.25
N ALA A 234 4.96 10.20 -12.06
CA ALA A 234 4.92 10.96 -10.80
C ALA A 234 6.11 11.93 -10.68
N LEU A 235 7.33 11.52 -11.03
CA LEU A 235 8.51 12.41 -11.06
C LEU A 235 8.34 13.57 -12.05
N ARG A 236 7.70 13.34 -13.21
CA ARG A 236 7.40 14.41 -14.18
C ARG A 236 6.37 15.39 -13.65
N HIS A 237 5.29 14.89 -13.06
CA HIS A 237 4.27 15.73 -12.43
C HIS A 237 4.85 16.55 -11.28
N ILE A 238 5.69 15.96 -10.42
CA ILE A 238 6.36 16.68 -9.33
C ILE A 238 7.21 17.83 -9.87
N ARG A 239 7.96 17.62 -10.96
CA ARG A 239 8.70 18.69 -11.62
C ARG A 239 7.77 19.80 -12.12
N ASP A 240 6.68 19.44 -12.78
CA ASP A 240 5.79 20.41 -13.45
C ASP A 240 4.97 21.23 -12.46
N PHE A 241 4.51 20.63 -11.36
CA PHE A 241 3.67 21.30 -10.35
C PHE A 241 4.45 21.88 -9.18
N LEU A 242 5.51 21.22 -8.70
CA LEU A 242 6.28 21.66 -7.52
C LEU A 242 7.64 22.27 -7.87
N GLY A 243 8.10 22.15 -9.13
CA GLY A 243 9.43 22.63 -9.54
C GLY A 243 10.60 21.80 -8.96
N VAL A 244 10.31 20.72 -8.25
CA VAL A 244 11.31 19.86 -7.60
C VAL A 244 11.88 18.88 -8.62
N LYS A 245 13.22 18.77 -8.67
CA LYS A 245 13.93 17.82 -9.53
C LYS A 245 14.69 16.81 -8.70
N PHE A 246 14.59 15.54 -9.09
CA PHE A 246 15.35 14.46 -8.49
C PHE A 246 16.64 14.21 -9.28
N VAL A 247 17.75 14.08 -8.57
CA VAL A 247 19.01 13.54 -9.11
C VAL A 247 18.95 12.03 -8.96
N LEU A 248 18.97 11.32 -10.10
CA LEU A 248 18.94 9.86 -10.13
C LEU A 248 20.34 9.30 -10.35
N LYS A 249 20.73 8.35 -9.51
CA LYS A 249 21.99 7.62 -9.60
C LYS A 249 21.70 6.11 -9.61
N PRO A 250 21.64 5.48 -10.79
CA PRO A 250 21.49 4.04 -10.90
C PRO A 250 22.70 3.32 -10.28
N ASP A 251 22.45 2.22 -9.57
CA ASP A 251 23.47 1.30 -9.08
C ASP A 251 23.37 -0.02 -9.85
N ALA A 252 24.31 -0.23 -10.77
CA ALA A 252 24.34 -1.43 -11.60
C ALA A 252 24.60 -2.72 -10.82
N SER A 253 25.18 -2.64 -9.62
CA SER A 253 25.50 -3.81 -8.80
C SER A 253 24.27 -4.39 -8.10
N THR A 254 23.37 -3.52 -7.66
CA THR A 254 22.12 -3.89 -6.97
C THR A 254 20.90 -3.85 -7.88
N GLY A 255 20.98 -3.18 -9.03
CA GLY A 255 19.83 -2.93 -9.90
C GLY A 255 18.87 -1.86 -9.36
N THR A 256 19.26 -1.17 -8.28
CA THR A 256 18.47 -0.13 -7.63
C THR A 256 18.82 1.26 -8.15
N VAL A 257 18.03 2.26 -7.76
CA VAL A 257 18.27 3.66 -8.11
C VAL A 257 18.24 4.49 -6.83
N ASN A 258 19.33 5.22 -6.56
CA ASN A 258 19.33 6.25 -5.52
C ASN A 258 18.77 7.55 -6.10
N LEU A 259 17.78 8.13 -5.43
CA LEU A 259 17.17 9.40 -5.78
C LEU A 259 17.41 10.42 -4.68
N MET A 260 17.80 11.63 -5.06
CA MET A 260 17.96 12.76 -4.14
C MET A 260 17.19 13.98 -4.64
N CYS A 261 16.48 14.67 -3.76
CA CYS A 261 15.88 15.96 -4.07
C CYS A 261 16.02 16.95 -2.91
N LEU A 262 16.00 18.23 -3.24
CA LEU A 262 15.72 19.30 -2.27
C LEU A 262 14.21 19.51 -2.24
N GLY A 263 13.58 19.38 -1.06
CA GLY A 263 12.14 19.57 -0.92
C GLY A 263 11.68 20.98 -1.32
N SER A 264 10.41 21.10 -1.69
CA SER A 264 9.78 22.36 -2.14
C SER A 264 9.70 23.42 -1.04
N GLY A 265 9.82 23.03 0.23
CA GLY A 265 9.60 23.93 1.36
C GLY A 265 8.13 24.04 1.76
N PHE A 266 7.29 23.08 1.38
CA PHE A 266 5.86 23.12 1.65
C PHE A 266 5.59 23.11 3.17
N GLN A 267 4.70 24.00 3.60
CA GLN A 267 4.26 24.12 5.00
C GLN A 267 2.75 23.92 5.07
N ASN A 268 2.29 23.34 6.18
CA ASN A 268 0.86 23.19 6.41
C ASN A 268 0.21 24.57 6.64
N LEU A 269 -0.55 25.05 5.63
CA LEU A 269 -1.21 26.36 5.64
C LEU A 269 -2.46 26.40 6.53
N SER A 270 -3.01 25.25 6.91
CA SER A 270 -4.25 25.17 7.71
C SER A 270 -4.02 25.50 9.19
N ARG A 271 -2.77 25.72 9.61
CA ARG A 271 -2.45 26.19 10.94
C ARG A 271 -2.61 27.71 11.02
N LYS A 272 -3.53 28.19 11.86
CA LYS A 272 -3.47 29.57 12.36
C LYS A 272 -2.20 29.71 13.20
N VAL A 273 -1.24 30.49 12.73
CA VAL A 273 -0.09 30.93 13.53
C VAL A 273 -0.64 31.80 14.65
N SER A 274 -0.63 31.29 15.88
CA SER A 274 -0.94 32.04 17.10
C SER A 274 0.34 32.38 17.83
#